data_AF-N9M9S6-F1
#
_entry.id   AF-N9M9S6-F1
#
_cell.length_a   1.000
_cell.length_b   1.000
_cell.length_c   1.000
_cell.angle_alpha   90.00
_cell.angle_beta   90.00
_cell.angle_gamma   90.00
#
_symmetry.space_group_name_H-M   'P 1'
#
loop_
_entity.id
_entity.type
_entity.pdbx_description
1 polymer ?
#
loop_
_entity_poly.entity_id
_entity_poly.type
_entity_poly.pdbx_seq_one_letter_code
_entity_poly.pdbx_strand_id
1 'polypeptide(L)'
;MFADLLLPMFDDAYYPDILVAEIKQHIEHFAQKVAKSALSDQEIYQLAHLTVADINAMKPQFEDLDSSLDDTAADYIAEAMMMVVQEHGLFEIEMEELITNREW
;
A
#
# COMPACT_ATOMS: atom_id res chain seq x y z
N MET A 1 -6.44 10.05 6.76
CA MET A 1 -5.29 10.78 6.19
C MET A 1 -4.73 10.00 5.00
N PHE A 2 -4.13 8.80 5.15
CA PHE A 2 -3.97 7.89 4.00
C PHE A 2 -5.12 6.88 3.82
N ALA A 3 -5.74 6.41 4.91
CA ALA A 3 -6.78 5.37 4.85
C ALA A 3 -8.01 5.77 4.03
N ASP A 4 -8.23 7.08 3.89
CA ASP A 4 -9.32 7.64 3.09
C ASP A 4 -9.13 7.36 1.58
N LEU A 5 -7.89 7.13 1.14
CA LEU A 5 -7.54 6.77 -0.24
C LEU A 5 -7.94 5.32 -0.58
N LEU A 6 -8.17 4.48 0.44
CA LEU A 6 -8.68 3.13 0.25
C LEU A 6 -10.22 3.05 0.31
N LEU A 7 -10.92 4.15 0.65
CA LEU A 7 -12.39 4.15 0.71
C LEU A 7 -13.05 3.73 -0.60
N PRO A 8 -12.57 4.14 -1.79
CA PRO A 8 -13.13 3.65 -3.04
C PRO A 8 -13.07 2.13 -3.18
N MET A 9 -12.02 1.48 -2.63
CA MET A 9 -11.94 0.01 -2.62
C MET A 9 -12.95 -0.61 -1.65
N PHE A 10 -13.25 0.01 -0.51
CA PHE A 10 -14.30 -0.45 0.41
C PHE A 10 -15.71 -0.23 -0.15
N ASP A 11 -15.92 0.83 -0.93
CA ASP A 11 -17.22 1.15 -1.51
C ASP A 11 -17.53 0.30 -2.76
N ASP A 12 -16.52 -0.35 -3.35
CA ASP A 12 -16.66 -1.24 -4.49
C ASP A 12 -16.78 -2.70 -4.03
N ALA A 13 -17.96 -3.29 -4.26
CA ALA A 13 -18.26 -4.67 -3.93
C ALA A 13 -17.37 -5.71 -4.65
N TYR A 14 -16.60 -5.30 -5.67
CA TYR A 14 -15.57 -6.13 -6.28
C TYR A 14 -14.47 -6.50 -5.29
N TYR A 15 -14.04 -5.56 -4.43
CA TYR A 15 -12.97 -5.82 -3.46
C TYR A 15 -13.57 -6.26 -2.10
N PRO A 16 -13.21 -7.44 -1.57
CA PRO A 16 -13.73 -7.89 -0.28
C PRO A 16 -13.22 -7.01 0.87
N ASP A 17 -14.14 -6.41 1.65
CA ASP A 17 -13.81 -5.53 2.81
C ASP A 17 -12.73 -6.08 3.72
N ILE A 18 -12.75 -7.39 3.99
CA ILE A 18 -11.79 -8.05 4.88
C ILE A 18 -10.36 -7.98 4.32
N LEU A 19 -10.20 -8.10 3.01
CA LEU A 19 -8.89 -8.04 2.34
C LEU A 19 -8.44 -6.58 2.18
N VAL A 20 -9.36 -5.66 1.88
CA VAL A 20 -9.03 -4.22 1.85
C VAL A 20 -8.59 -3.74 3.24
N ALA A 21 -9.22 -4.24 4.31
CA ALA A 21 -8.81 -3.96 5.68
C ALA A 21 -7.40 -4.49 6.01
N GLU A 22 -7.02 -5.65 5.46
CA GLU A 22 -5.68 -6.22 5.63
C GLU A 22 -4.62 -5.41 4.84
N ILE A 23 -4.90 -4.99 3.61
CA ILE A 23 -4.05 -4.02 2.87
C ILE A 23 -3.84 -2.76 3.69
N LYS A 24 -4.93 -2.19 4.22
CA LYS A 24 -4.87 -1.01 5.09
C LYS A 24 -3.94 -1.26 6.28
N GLN A 25 -4.02 -2.43 6.92
CA GLN A 25 -3.14 -2.78 8.04
C GLN A 25 -1.66 -2.86 7.63
N HIS A 26 -1.34 -3.42 6.46
CA HIS A 26 0.04 -3.43 5.95
C HIS A 26 0.59 -2.01 5.73
N ILE A 27 -0.24 -1.10 5.22
CA ILE A 27 0.15 0.31 5.03
C ILE A 27 0.23 1.05 6.38
N GLU A 28 -0.63 0.73 7.37
CA GLU A 28 -0.49 1.27 8.74
C GLU A 28 0.85 0.85 9.37
N HIS A 29 1.27 -0.41 9.17
CA HIS A 29 2.58 -0.86 9.63
C HIS A 29 3.73 -0.18 8.89
N PHE A 30 3.59 0.09 7.59
CA PHE A 30 4.55 0.89 6.84
C PHE A 30 4.67 2.29 7.45
N ALA A 31 3.55 2.99 7.68
CA ALA A 31 3.52 4.31 8.28
C ALA A 31 4.19 4.37 9.66
N GLN A 32 3.94 3.38 10.52
CA GLN A 32 4.60 3.28 11.82
C GLN A 32 6.12 3.12 11.71
N LYS A 33 6.61 2.43 10.67
CA LYS A 33 8.05 2.27 10.44
C LYS A 33 8.65 3.56 9.87
N VAL A 34 7.98 4.22 8.92
CA VAL A 34 8.40 5.50 8.32
C VAL A 34 8.45 6.63 9.36
N ALA A 35 7.56 6.61 10.36
CA ALA A 35 7.54 7.58 11.45
C ALA A 35 8.78 7.54 12.36
N LYS A 36 9.67 6.54 12.24
CA LYS A 36 10.93 6.49 12.97
C LYS A 36 11.90 7.51 12.41
N SER A 37 12.55 8.27 13.29
CA SER A 37 13.47 9.34 12.89
C SER A 37 14.69 8.81 12.10
N ALA A 38 15.08 9.52 11.05
CA ALA A 38 16.33 9.40 10.30
C ALA A 38 16.45 8.20 9.34
N LEU A 39 15.36 7.79 8.70
CA LEU A 39 15.44 6.88 7.54
C LEU A 39 15.95 7.61 6.30
N SER A 40 16.82 6.94 5.56
CA SER A 40 17.19 7.31 4.19
C SER A 40 16.13 6.88 3.17
N ASP A 41 16.14 7.48 1.98
CA ASP A 41 15.24 7.10 0.89
C ASP A 41 15.34 5.62 0.55
N GLN A 42 16.56 5.07 0.55
CA GLN A 42 16.78 3.65 0.31
C GLN A 42 16.12 2.77 1.38
N GLU A 43 16.16 3.17 2.65
CA GLU A 43 15.47 2.44 3.72
C GLU A 43 13.95 2.53 3.58
N ILE A 44 13.43 3.69 3.14
CA ILE A 44 12.00 3.87 2.85
C ILE A 44 11.56 2.94 1.71
N TYR A 45 12.31 2.86 0.62
CA TYR A 45 12.01 1.93 -0.48
C TYR A 45 12.09 0.47 -0.04
N GLN A 46 13.06 0.09 0.81
CA GLN A 46 13.12 -1.26 1.38
C GLN A 46 11.89 -1.57 2.23
N LEU A 47 11.42 -0.62 3.04
CA LEU A 47 10.20 -0.78 3.83
C LEU A 47 8.97 -0.90 2.93
N ALA A 48 8.90 -0.10 1.87
CA ALA A 48 7.83 -0.15 0.89
C ALA A 48 7.79 -1.51 0.18
N HIS A 49 8.94 -2.02 -0.25
CA HIS A 49 9.06 -3.33 -0.89
C HIS A 49 8.60 -4.47 0.02
N LEU A 50 8.90 -4.40 1.32
CA LEU A 50 8.42 -5.40 2.29
C LEU A 50 6.89 -5.35 2.42
N THR A 51 6.32 -4.15 2.50
CA THR A 51 4.86 -3.96 2.54
C THR A 51 4.19 -4.48 1.27
N VAL A 52 4.76 -4.19 0.10
CA VAL A 52 4.30 -4.69 -1.20
C VAL A 52 4.43 -6.21 -1.31
N ALA A 53 5.50 -6.80 -0.76
CA ALA A 53 5.67 -8.25 -0.73
C ALA A 53 4.60 -8.94 0.14
N ASP A 54 4.20 -8.32 1.25
CA ASP A 54 3.08 -8.81 2.06
C ASP A 54 1.76 -8.74 1.26
N ILE A 55 1.52 -7.64 0.54
CA ILE A 55 0.33 -7.47 -0.32
C ILE A 55 0.33 -8.47 -1.49
N ASN A 56 1.48 -8.72 -2.13
CA ASN A 56 1.65 -9.76 -3.16
C ASN A 56 1.16 -11.13 -2.67
N ALA A 57 1.43 -11.48 -1.40
CA ALA A 57 1.03 -12.75 -0.82
C ALA A 57 -0.49 -12.88 -0.64
N MET A 58 -1.24 -11.77 -0.72
CA MET A 58 -2.70 -11.76 -0.63
C MET A 58 -3.40 -12.10 -1.96
N LYS A 59 -2.69 -12.10 -3.10
CA LYS A 59 -3.27 -12.37 -4.44
C LYS A 59 -4.17 -13.61 -4.47
N PRO A 60 -3.77 -14.78 -3.94
CA PRO A 60 -4.62 -15.97 -3.96
C PRO A 60 -5.92 -15.79 -3.16
N GLN A 61 -5.91 -14.98 -2.10
CA GLN A 61 -7.11 -14.73 -1.28
C GLN A 61 -8.14 -13.86 -2.01
N PHE A 62 -7.66 -12.91 -2.82
CA PHE A 62 -8.52 -12.14 -3.72
C PHE A 62 -9.12 -13.05 -4.78
N GLU A 63 -8.31 -13.91 -5.41
CA GLU A 63 -8.76 -14.87 -6.43
C GLU A 63 -9.80 -15.86 -5.88
N ASP A 64 -9.60 -16.37 -4.66
CA ASP A 64 -10.54 -17.27 -3.96
C ASP A 64 -11.91 -16.63 -3.69
N LEU A 65 -12.00 -15.30 -3.74
CA LEU A 65 -13.22 -14.51 -3.52
C LEU A 65 -13.73 -13.85 -4.82
N ASP A 66 -13.33 -14.36 -5.98
CA ASP A 66 -13.70 -13.83 -7.32
C ASP A 66 -13.30 -12.36 -7.53
N SER A 67 -12.25 -11.90 -6.84
CA SER A 67 -11.66 -10.57 -6.91
C SER A 67 -10.21 -10.63 -7.40
N SER A 68 -9.60 -9.47 -7.66
CA SER A 68 -8.16 -9.38 -7.91
C SER A 68 -7.59 -8.07 -7.39
N LEU A 69 -6.26 -8.03 -7.23
CA LEU A 69 -5.53 -6.78 -7.15
C LEU A 69 -5.25 -6.35 -8.60
N ASP A 70 -5.97 -5.34 -9.10
CA ASP A 70 -5.87 -4.84 -10.47
C ASP A 70 -5.16 -3.48 -10.53
N ASP A 71 -5.10 -2.90 -11.72
CA ASP A 71 -4.49 -1.57 -11.93
C ASP A 71 -5.16 -0.50 -11.04
N THR A 72 -6.47 -0.59 -10.86
CA THR A 72 -7.24 0.33 -10.00
C THR A 72 -6.82 0.20 -8.53
N ALA A 73 -6.72 -1.03 -8.01
CA ALA A 73 -6.20 -1.27 -6.66
C ALA A 73 -4.76 -0.78 -6.51
N ALA A 74 -3.94 -0.95 -7.55
CA ALA A 74 -2.56 -0.50 -7.53
C ALA A 74 -2.44 1.03 -7.42
N ASP A 75 -3.30 1.79 -8.10
CA ASP A 75 -3.34 3.25 -7.98
C ASP A 75 -3.68 3.68 -6.55
N TYR A 76 -4.75 3.13 -5.95
CA TYR A 76 -5.14 3.47 -4.58
C TYR A 76 -4.07 3.11 -3.54
N ILE A 77 -3.40 1.95 -3.70
CA ILE A 77 -2.32 1.52 -2.80
C ILE A 77 -1.10 2.44 -2.96
N ALA A 78 -0.71 2.78 -4.19
CA ALA A 78 0.40 3.67 -4.45
C ALA A 78 0.17 5.06 -3.87
N GLU A 79 -1.02 5.63 -4.09
CA GLU A 79 -1.42 6.93 -3.51
C GLU A 79 -1.41 6.87 -1.97
N ALA A 80 -1.94 5.81 -1.38
CA ALA A 80 -1.94 5.61 0.07
C ALA A 80 -0.51 5.55 0.66
N MET A 81 0.39 4.79 0.02
CA MET A 81 1.80 4.73 0.45
C MET A 81 2.53 6.06 0.24
N MET A 82 2.22 6.79 -0.83
CA MET A 82 2.78 8.12 -1.09
C MET A 82 2.34 9.13 -0.03
N MET A 83 1.07 9.11 0.36
CA MET A 83 0.55 9.98 1.41
C MET A 83 1.29 9.77 2.74
N VAL A 84 1.60 8.52 3.09
CA VAL A 84 2.38 8.18 4.30
C VAL A 84 3.75 8.87 4.31
N VAL A 85 4.51 8.80 3.22
CA VAL A 85 5.86 9.41 3.18
C VAL A 85 5.77 10.94 3.15
N GLN A 86 4.78 11.50 2.45
CA GLN A 86 4.55 12.95 2.40
C GLN A 86 4.15 13.54 3.76
N GLU A 87 3.36 12.81 4.57
CA GLU A 87 3.02 13.21 5.94
C GLU A 87 4.25 13.39 6.84
N HIS A 88 5.35 12.72 6.50
CA HIS A 88 6.65 12.83 7.19
C HIS A 88 7.63 13.80 6.50
N GLY A 89 7.17 14.55 5.49
CA GLY A 89 7.97 15.56 4.78
C GLY A 89 8.95 14.98 3.75
N LEU A 90 8.79 13.71 3.38
CA LEU A 90 9.65 13.00 2.43
C LEU A 90 9.15 13.21 0.99
N PHE A 91 9.29 14.42 0.48
CA PHE A 91 8.76 14.82 -0.83
C PHE A 91 9.63 14.39 -2.03
N GLU A 92 10.85 13.92 -1.78
CA GLU A 92 11.77 13.44 -2.83
C GLU A 92 11.53 11.98 -3.22
N ILE A 93 10.68 11.27 -2.46
CA ILE A 93 10.32 9.88 -2.74
C ILE A 93 9.46 9.78 -4.01
N GLU A 94 9.79 8.82 -4.87
CA GLU A 94 9.05 8.56 -6.09
C GLU A 94 7.93 7.54 -5.83
N MET A 95 6.71 7.87 -6.25
CA MET A 95 5.54 7.01 -6.02
C MET A 95 5.66 5.66 -6.74
N GLU A 96 6.19 5.65 -7.96
CA GLU A 96 6.39 4.41 -8.74
C GLU A 96 7.37 3.45 -8.04
N GLU A 97 8.42 3.98 -7.41
CA GLU A 97 9.41 3.20 -6.67
C GLU A 97 8.84 2.59 -5.38
N LEU A 98 7.81 3.19 -4.77
CA LEU A 98 7.16 2.61 -3.57
C LEU A 98 6.47 1.27 -3.86
N ILE A 99 6.06 1.04 -5.10
CA ILE A 99 5.31 -0.15 -5.52
C ILE A 99 6.00 -0.93 -6.64
N THR A 100 7.28 -0.67 -6.92
CA THR A 100 7.97 -1.24 -8.09
C THR A 100 8.07 -2.76 -8.09
N ASN A 101 8.04 -3.41 -6.93
CA ASN A 101 8.08 -4.88 -6.81
C ASN A 101 6.69 -5.52 -6.77
N ARG A 102 5.67 -4.82 -7.27
CA ARG A 102 4.34 -5.39 -7.42
C ARG A 102 4.28 -6.49 -8.47
N GLU A 103 3.57 -7.57 -8.16
CA GLU A 103 3.31 -8.69 -9.09
C GLU A 103 1.88 -8.69 -9.65
N TRP A 104 1.16 -7.58 -9.49
CA TRP A 104 -0.23 -7.41 -9.88
C TRP A 104 -0.41 -6.15 -10.74
#